data_AF-A0AAC9W1T0-F1
#
_entry.id   AF-A0AAC9W1T0-F1
#
_cell.length_a   1.000
_cell.length_b   1.000
_cell.length_c   1.000
_cell.angle_alpha   90.00
_cell.angle_beta   90.00
_cell.angle_gamma   90.00
#
_symmetry.space_group_name_H-M   'P 1'
#
loop_
_entity.id
_entity.type
_entity.pdbx_description
1 polymer ?
#
loop_
_entity_poly.entity_id
_entity_poly.type
_entity_poly.pdbx_seq_one_letter_code
_entity_poly.pdbx_strand_id
1 'polypeptide(L)'
;METKKNKIHFLPSVIIFAVIVLLVWLLFSRASASMDTDGGQTLETALENSAVLCYSLEGFYPPSLDYLANNYGVVVDREHYIVHYDVFASNMMPDIRVVPK
;
A
#
# COMPACT_ATOMS: atom_id res chain seq x y z
N MET A 1 7.89 33.28 48.25
CA MET A 1 8.37 31.88 48.16
C MET A 1 7.24 31.00 47.60
N GLU A 2 6.88 31.09 46.31
CA GLU A 2 5.74 30.32 45.75
C GLU A 2 6.04 29.63 44.41
N THR A 3 7.27 29.72 43.89
CA THR A 3 7.61 29.20 42.55
C THR A 3 8.07 27.74 42.54
N LYS A 4 8.35 27.14 43.70
CA LYS A 4 8.95 25.79 43.79
C LYS A 4 7.89 24.67 43.68
N LYS A 5 6.68 24.88 44.20
CA LYS A 5 5.61 23.87 44.23
C LYS A 5 5.05 23.58 42.83
N ASN A 6 4.93 24.60 41.98
CA ASN A 6 4.42 24.46 40.62
C ASN A 6 5.41 23.74 39.68
N LYS A 7 6.72 23.92 39.88
CA LYS A 7 7.75 23.20 39.13
C LYS A 7 7.78 21.70 39.43
N ILE A 8 7.38 21.28 40.64
CA ILE A 8 7.34 19.87 41.05
C ILE A 8 6.20 19.10 40.38
N HIS A 9 5.06 19.76 40.08
CA HIS A 9 3.97 19.18 39.27
C HIS A 9 4.20 19.31 37.76
N PHE A 10 5.02 20.26 37.32
CA PHE A 10 5.34 20.45 35.90
C PHE A 10 6.30 19.36 35.37
N LEU A 11 7.26 18.93 36.19
CA LEU A 11 8.21 17.86 35.86
C LEU A 11 7.55 16.52 35.44
N PRO A 12 6.60 15.94 36.20
CA PRO A 12 5.95 14.69 35.80
C PRO A 12 5.08 14.86 34.54
N SER A 13 4.45 16.02 34.35
CA SER A 13 3.68 16.31 33.12
C SER A 13 4.56 16.34 31.87
N VAL A 14 5.75 16.96 31.96
CA VAL A 14 6.72 16.99 30.86
C VAL A 14 7.25 15.59 30.54
N ILE A 15 7.50 14.75 31.55
CA ILE A 15 7.93 13.37 31.34
C ILE A 15 6.84 12.55 30.65
N ILE A 16 5.59 12.65 31.10
CA ILE A 16 4.46 11.96 30.48
C ILE A 16 4.29 12.40 29.02
N PHE A 17 4.37 13.69 28.75
CA PHE A 17 4.32 14.21 27.38
C PHE A 17 5.46 13.66 26.52
N ALA A 18 6.69 13.64 27.04
CA ALA A 18 7.84 13.08 26.33
C ALA A 18 7.68 11.59 26.04
N VAL A 19 7.12 10.81 26.98
CA VAL A 19 6.80 9.39 26.78
C VAL A 19 5.73 9.21 25.70
N ILE A 20 4.67 10.02 25.71
CA ILE A 20 3.62 9.97 24.67
C ILE A 20 4.23 10.29 23.29
N VAL A 21 5.06 11.33 23.19
CA VAL A 21 5.74 11.68 21.93
C VAL A 21 6.63 10.53 21.46
N LEU A 22 7.41 9.92 22.36
CA LEU A 22 8.25 8.76 22.04
C LEU A 22 7.41 7.58 21.54
N LEU A 23 6.29 7.27 22.20
CA LEU A 23 5.40 6.20 21.80
C LEU A 23 4.77 6.46 20.42
N VAL A 24 4.31 7.69 20.17
CA VAL A 24 3.80 8.09 18.84
C VAL A 24 4.88 7.93 17.77
N TRP A 25 6.12 8.33 18.07
CA TRP A 25 7.25 8.21 17.14
C TRP A 25 7.58 6.73 16.83
N LEU A 26 7.58 5.87 17.85
CA LEU A 26 7.80 4.43 17.70
C LEU A 26 6.66 3.75 16.92
N LEU A 27 5.41 4.18 17.11
CA LEU A 27 4.27 3.66 16.35
C LEU A 27 4.32 4.09 14.88
N PHE A 28 4.60 5.37 14.62
CA PHE A 28 4.66 5.91 13.27
C PHE A 28 5.79 5.29 12.43
N SER A 29 6.96 5.09 13.04
CA SER A 29 8.11 4.44 12.38
C SER A 29 7.87 2.96 12.02
N ARG A 30 6.97 2.27 12.73
CA ARG A 30 6.55 0.90 12.37
C ARG A 30 5.56 0.91 11.22
N ALA A 31 4.61 1.86 11.21
CA ALA A 31 3.60 1.97 10.16
C ALA A 31 4.22 2.32 8.79
N SER A 32 5.24 3.17 8.76
CA SER A 32 5.92 3.53 7.51
C SER A 32 6.64 2.34 6.85
N ALA A 33 7.13 1.38 7.64
CA ALA A 33 7.79 0.18 7.09
C ALA A 33 6.80 -0.82 6.46
N SER A 34 5.52 -0.78 6.84
CA SER A 34 4.47 -1.65 6.27
C SER A 34 3.87 -1.10 4.97
N MET A 35 3.95 0.22 4.76
CA MET A 35 3.33 0.85 3.58
C MET A 35 3.97 0.44 2.25
N ASP A 36 5.28 0.16 2.21
CA ASP A 36 5.97 -0.23 0.98
C ASP A 36 5.56 -1.64 0.50
N THR A 37 5.24 -2.55 1.43
CA THR A 37 4.77 -3.90 1.07
C THR A 37 3.29 -3.94 0.67
N ASP A 38 2.51 -2.97 1.13
CA ASP A 38 1.07 -2.89 0.86
C ASP A 38 0.77 -2.33 -0.53
N GLY A 39 1.62 -1.44 -1.06
CA GLY A 39 1.44 -0.82 -2.38
C GLY A 39 1.45 -1.84 -3.53
N GLY A 40 2.44 -2.74 -3.55
CA GLY A 40 2.55 -3.79 -4.58
C GLY A 40 1.38 -4.77 -4.55
N GLN A 41 0.98 -5.25 -3.36
CA GLN A 41 -0.17 -6.14 -3.19
C GLN A 41 -1.49 -5.46 -3.59
N THR A 42 -1.64 -4.17 -3.29
CA THR A 42 -2.79 -3.38 -3.71
C THR A 42 -2.86 -3.29 -5.23
N LEU A 43 -1.73 -3.05 -5.90
CA LEU A 43 -1.67 -3.02 -7.37
C LEU A 43 -1.97 -4.39 -7.98
N GLU A 44 -1.43 -5.47 -7.42
CA GLU A 44 -1.70 -6.84 -7.87
C GLU A 44 -3.20 -7.16 -7.80
N THR A 45 -3.82 -6.87 -6.64
CA THR A 45 -5.26 -7.05 -6.41
C THR A 45 -6.09 -6.22 -7.40
N ALA A 46 -5.68 -4.97 -7.69
CA ALA A 46 -6.35 -4.12 -8.65
C ALA A 46 -6.30 -4.72 -10.07
N LEU A 47 -5.13 -5.23 -10.49
CA LEU A 47 -4.95 -5.88 -11.78
C LEU A 47 -5.79 -7.16 -11.91
N GLU A 48 -5.82 -7.99 -10.87
CA GLU A 48 -6.66 -9.19 -10.82
C GLU A 48 -8.14 -8.85 -10.94
N ASN A 49 -8.62 -7.87 -10.18
CA ASN A 49 -10.01 -7.43 -10.23
C ASN A 49 -10.39 -6.88 -11.60
N SER A 50 -9.50 -6.11 -12.24
CA SER A 50 -9.74 -5.63 -13.60
C SER A 50 -9.73 -6.76 -14.64
N ALA A 51 -8.90 -7.79 -14.46
CA ALA A 51 -8.91 -8.98 -15.33
C ALA A 51 -10.22 -9.77 -15.21
N VAL A 52 -10.72 -9.95 -13.97
CA VAL A 52 -12.03 -10.57 -13.72
C VAL A 52 -13.17 -9.73 -14.30
N LEU A 53 -13.08 -8.40 -14.18
CA LEU A 53 -14.07 -7.51 -14.78
C LEU A 53 -14.09 -7.62 -16.31
N CYS A 54 -12.92 -7.69 -16.95
CA CYS A 54 -12.79 -7.93 -18.39
C CYS A 54 -13.49 -9.22 -18.80
N TYR A 55 -13.23 -10.32 -18.10
CA TYR A 55 -13.89 -11.59 -18.38
C TYR A 55 -15.42 -11.51 -18.20
N SER A 56 -15.87 -10.77 -17.18
CA SER A 56 -17.30 -10.61 -16.88
C SER A 56 -18.04 -9.80 -17.95
N LEU A 57 -17.39 -8.79 -18.53
CA LEU A 57 -18.00 -7.89 -19.52
C LEU A 57 -17.84 -8.38 -20.96
N GLU A 58 -16.69 -8.98 -21.28
CA GLU A 58 -16.28 -9.27 -22.65
C GLU A 58 -16.21 -10.78 -22.95
N GLY A 59 -16.26 -11.62 -21.91
CA GLY A 59 -16.22 -13.09 -22.05
C GLY A 59 -14.81 -13.67 -22.24
N PHE A 60 -13.77 -12.86 -22.09
CA PHE A 60 -12.37 -13.31 -22.13
C PHE A 60 -11.49 -12.49 -21.18
N TYR A 61 -10.40 -13.09 -20.69
CA TYR A 61 -9.41 -12.42 -19.87
C TYR A 61 -8.49 -11.53 -20.72
N PRO A 62 -7.96 -10.44 -20.16
CA PRO A 62 -7.21 -9.46 -20.95
C PRO A 62 -5.99 -10.10 -21.62
N PRO A 63 -5.71 -9.81 -22.90
CA PRO A 63 -4.58 -10.40 -23.61
C PRO A 63 -3.24 -9.78 -23.20
N SER A 64 -3.25 -8.63 -22.52
CA SER A 64 -2.04 -7.93 -22.10
C SER A 64 -2.31 -6.94 -20.96
N LEU A 65 -1.23 -6.57 -20.26
CA LEU A 65 -1.26 -5.50 -19.28
C LEU A 65 -1.68 -4.14 -19.88
N ASP A 66 -1.28 -3.83 -21.11
CA ASP A 66 -1.68 -2.59 -21.78
C ASP A 66 -3.19 -2.58 -22.10
N TYR A 67 -3.82 -3.74 -22.32
CA TYR A 67 -5.27 -3.82 -22.46
C TYR A 67 -5.98 -3.36 -21.19
N LEU A 68 -5.49 -3.80 -20.02
CA LEU A 68 -6.00 -3.35 -18.73
C LEU A 68 -5.78 -1.85 -18.52
N ALA A 69 -4.61 -1.32 -18.88
CA ALA A 69 -4.33 0.11 -18.74
C ALA A 69 -5.25 0.98 -19.61
N ASN A 70 -5.47 0.58 -20.87
CA ASN A 70 -6.24 1.38 -21.83
C ASN A 70 -7.76 1.27 -21.65
N ASN A 71 -8.27 0.12 -21.20
CA ASN A 71 -9.72 -0.14 -21.13
C ASN A 71 -10.29 -0.13 -19.71
N TYR A 72 -9.46 -0.42 -18.70
CA TYR A 72 -9.88 -0.55 -17.29
C TYR A 72 -9.23 0.49 -16.37
N GLY A 73 -8.39 1.39 -16.90
CA GLY A 73 -7.84 2.53 -16.18
C GLY A 73 -6.82 2.17 -15.10
N VAL A 74 -6.24 0.97 -15.15
CA VAL A 74 -5.20 0.56 -14.19
C VAL A 74 -3.89 1.28 -14.51
N VAL A 75 -3.38 2.04 -13.54
CA VAL A 75 -2.11 2.75 -13.66
C VAL A 75 -1.03 2.00 -12.89
N VAL A 76 0.00 1.57 -13.61
CA VAL A 76 1.18 0.90 -13.04
C VAL A 76 2.29 1.93 -12.87
N ASP A 77 2.77 2.10 -11.65
CA ASP A 77 3.99 2.85 -11.39
C ASP A 77 5.21 2.00 -11.78
N ARG A 78 5.70 2.23 -12.99
CA ARG A 78 6.83 1.50 -13.59
C ARG A 78 8.20 1.94 -13.02
N GLU A 79 8.25 3.00 -12.22
CA GLU A 79 9.48 3.41 -11.54
C GLU A 79 9.74 2.52 -10.31
N HIS A 80 8.68 2.18 -9.59
CA HIS A 80 8.75 1.45 -8.32
C HIS A 80 8.41 -0.03 -8.43
N TYR A 81 7.66 -0.46 -9.46
CA TYR A 81 7.20 -1.84 -9.59
C TYR A 81 7.47 -2.45 -10.96
N ILE A 82 7.72 -3.76 -10.95
CA ILE A 82 7.75 -4.62 -12.13
C ILE A 82 6.53 -5.54 -12.06
N VAL A 83 5.74 -5.57 -13.13
CA VAL A 83 4.56 -6.43 -13.24
C VAL A 83 4.88 -7.59 -14.17
N HIS A 84 4.85 -8.81 -13.63
CA HIS A 84 4.84 -10.03 -14.41
C HIS A 84 3.40 -10.34 -14.80
N TYR A 85 3.15 -10.48 -16.10
CA TYR A 85 1.81 -10.71 -16.64
C TYR A 85 1.92 -11.81 -17.71
N ASP A 86 1.45 -13.01 -17.39
CA ASP A 86 1.51 -14.16 -18.29
C ASP A 86 0.11 -14.67 -18.66
N VAL A 87 -0.13 -14.85 -19.95
CA VAL A 87 -1.42 -15.27 -20.51
C VAL A 87 -1.22 -16.57 -21.26
N PHE A 88 -1.79 -17.66 -20.72
CA PHE A 88 -1.76 -18.95 -21.39
C PHE A 88 -2.87 -19.09 -22.45
N ALA A 89 -4.10 -18.68 -22.11
CA ALA A 89 -5.26 -18.73 -22.99
C ALA A 89 -6.28 -17.67 -22.58
N SER A 90 -7.10 -17.20 -23.53
CA SER A 90 -8.08 -16.13 -23.30
C SER A 90 -9.21 -16.50 -22.33
N ASN A 91 -9.39 -17.78 -22.03
CA ASN A 91 -10.39 -18.30 -21.10
C ASN A 91 -9.80 -18.74 -19.75
N MET A 92 -8.51 -18.50 -19.50
CA MET A 92 -7.85 -18.76 -18.23
C MET A 92 -7.37 -17.46 -17.61
N MET A 93 -7.45 -17.38 -16.27
CA MET A 93 -6.96 -16.23 -15.52
C MET A 93 -5.45 -16.07 -15.80
N PRO A 94 -4.98 -14.86 -16.15
CA PRO A 94 -3.56 -14.59 -16.30
C PRO A 94 -2.84 -14.74 -14.95
N ASP A 95 -1.58 -15.17 -14.98
CA ASP A 95 -0.70 -15.11 -13.80
C ASP A 95 -0.17 -13.68 -13.68
N ILE A 96 -0.59 -12.99 -12.62
CA ILE A 96 -0.26 -11.59 -12.35
C ILE A 96 0.57 -11.57 -11.07
N ARG A 97 1.77 -10.99 -11.14
CA ARG A 97 2.59 -10.72 -9.95
C ARG A 97 3.20 -9.34 -10.02
N VAL A 98 3.17 -8.64 -8.89
CA VAL A 98 3.79 -7.32 -8.74
C VAL A 98 4.96 -7.44 -7.79
N VAL A 99 6.16 -7.13 -8.27
CA VAL A 99 7.36 -7.11 -7.44
C VAL A 99 7.92 -5.69 -7.37
N PRO A 100 8.39 -5.24 -6.20
CA PRO A 100 9.12 -3.98 -6.10
C PRO A 100 10.42 -4.07 -6.91
N LYS A 101 10.81 -2.95 -7.50
CA LYS A 101 12.03 -2.82 -8.30
C LYS A 101 13.28 -2.63 -7.45
#